data_AF-A0A519W917-F1
#
_entry.id   AF-A0A519W917-F1
#
_cell.length_a   1.000
_cell.length_b   1.000
_cell.length_c   1.000
_cell.angle_alpha   90.00
_cell.angle_beta   90.00
_cell.angle_gamma   90.00
#
_symmetry.space_group_name_H-M   'P 1'
#
loop_
_entity.id
_entity.type
_entity.pdbx_description
1 polymer ?
#
loop_
_entity_poly.entity_id
_entity_poly.type
_entity_poly.pdbx_seq_one_letter_code
_entity_poly.pdbx_strand_id
1 'polypeptide(L)'
;VSNYENILGTSLEFKMTSTSEAEVAKAEQVALKEIKRLSNIFSAYDVNSEFSQWMKQDLNKPVKVSNELFEMLSLFDSWKEKTNGALDASAAVASQLWRNAAAKRELPSKLALKNAVATMKTKHYLLNSADLTVTRLDNSTLVMNSFAKSYIINKATEAAFAAAQVSNVVVNIGGDLVTKGNEKDLIHVTNPFENAENDAPLAKLLVGNKAVATSGNYRRGIQIGKNWYSHIVDPRTAMPVDGIISATVIAENAVDAGALATAFNILTLAESKELSEKVEGAEYLIVTKSGKIVTSSGWNKYVIAEEKKLEKPELEASSAFQKGWDPKFELAVSFQFNAIEDNTHRPFAAIWVENDKRESIRNLALWYNKPKWIPDLRNWYRINGERFNADKQNYASVTGATRNPGKYTVKWDGKDDAGKYVPQGKYTIIIETAKEHGTDEILRQPMQLLKAPVKVTHNGNVEIS
;
A
#
# COMPACT_ATOMS: atom_id res chain seq x y z
N VAL A 1 -2.61 9.02 -15.34
CA VAL A 1 -2.22 8.04 -14.32
C VAL A 1 -1.10 7.19 -14.92
N SER A 2 -0.19 6.67 -14.12
CA SER A 2 0.82 5.70 -14.55
C SER A 2 1.07 4.74 -13.39
N ASN A 3 1.20 3.44 -13.67
CA ASN A 3 1.42 2.41 -12.67
C ASN A 3 2.69 1.61 -12.97
N TYR A 4 3.47 1.35 -11.93
CA TYR A 4 4.73 0.60 -11.96
C TYR A 4 4.72 -0.48 -10.88
N GLU A 5 5.44 -1.56 -11.13
CA GLU A 5 5.69 -2.63 -10.17
C GLU A 5 7.16 -2.62 -9.71
N ASN A 6 7.42 -3.30 -8.58
CA ASN A 6 8.75 -3.50 -8.02
C ASN A 6 9.52 -2.22 -7.64
N ILE A 7 8.84 -1.09 -7.49
CA ILE A 7 9.43 0.14 -6.99
C ILE A 7 9.46 0.11 -5.46
N LEU A 8 10.66 0.19 -4.87
CA LEU A 8 10.88 0.05 -3.42
C LEU A 8 10.29 -1.25 -2.83
N GLY A 9 10.27 -2.32 -3.63
CA GLY A 9 9.67 -3.60 -3.23
C GLY A 9 8.15 -3.57 -3.10
N THR A 10 7.47 -2.69 -3.84
CA THR A 10 6.00 -2.60 -3.92
C THR A 10 5.56 -1.96 -5.25
N SER A 11 4.30 -1.55 -5.37
CA SER A 11 3.75 -0.86 -6.54
C SER A 11 3.81 0.67 -6.38
N LEU A 12 3.99 1.38 -7.48
CA LEU A 12 3.97 2.85 -7.58
C LEU A 12 2.84 3.29 -8.51
N GLU A 13 2.08 4.30 -8.10
CA GLU A 13 1.09 5.01 -8.90
C GLU A 13 1.46 6.50 -8.96
N PHE A 14 1.42 7.07 -10.16
CA PHE A 14 1.43 8.50 -10.39
C PHE A 14 0.08 8.98 -10.91
N LYS A 15 -0.40 10.11 -10.38
CA LYS A 15 -1.49 10.89 -11.00
C LYS A 15 -1.00 12.31 -11.19
N MET A 16 -1.01 12.79 -12.43
CA MET A 16 -0.54 14.12 -12.76
C MET A 16 -1.53 14.78 -13.71
N THR A 17 -1.80 16.06 -13.47
CA THR A 17 -2.68 16.88 -14.30
C THR A 17 -1.84 17.95 -14.99
N SER A 18 -1.92 18.01 -16.31
CA SER A 18 -1.29 19.05 -17.14
C SER A 18 -2.03 19.17 -18.47
N THR A 19 -1.86 20.30 -19.14
CA THR A 19 -2.29 20.50 -20.53
C THR A 19 -1.31 19.89 -21.55
N SER A 20 -0.16 19.38 -21.10
CA SER A 20 0.90 18.83 -21.97
C SER A 20 1.34 17.44 -21.50
N GLU A 21 1.25 16.45 -22.38
CA GLU A 21 1.76 15.09 -22.11
C GLU A 21 3.28 15.08 -21.94
N ALA A 22 4.01 15.98 -22.62
CA ALA A 22 5.45 16.11 -22.48
C ALA A 22 5.84 16.60 -21.07
N GLU A 23 5.05 17.50 -20.48
CA GLU A 23 5.28 17.97 -19.10
C GLU A 23 4.99 16.87 -18.07
N VAL A 24 3.95 16.06 -18.30
CA VAL A 24 3.69 14.86 -17.46
C VAL A 24 4.85 13.88 -17.54
N ALA A 25 5.32 13.56 -18.75
CA ALA A 25 6.43 12.63 -18.94
C ALA A 25 7.72 13.14 -18.29
N LYS A 26 7.98 14.45 -18.35
CA LYS A 26 9.11 15.09 -17.68
C LYS A 26 9.01 14.98 -16.15
N ALA A 27 7.86 15.32 -15.57
CA ALA A 27 7.62 15.22 -14.13
C ALA A 27 7.80 13.77 -13.63
N GLU A 28 7.26 12.81 -14.37
CA GLU A 28 7.34 11.38 -14.08
C GLU A 28 8.79 10.87 -14.12
N GLN A 29 9.57 11.24 -15.15
CA GLN A 29 10.99 10.88 -15.22
C GLN A 29 11.80 11.46 -14.06
N VAL A 30 11.53 12.70 -13.67
CA VAL A 30 12.19 13.33 -12.52
C VAL A 30 11.84 12.62 -11.21
N ALA A 31 10.56 12.29 -11.01
CA ALA A 31 10.11 11.54 -9.85
C ALA A 31 10.81 10.17 -9.76
N LEU A 32 10.82 9.40 -10.85
CA LEU A 32 11.45 8.08 -10.92
C LEU A 32 12.96 8.16 -10.67
N LYS A 33 13.63 9.18 -11.23
CA LYS A 33 15.07 9.40 -10.99
C LYS A 33 15.34 9.69 -9.51
N GLU A 34 14.50 10.50 -8.87
CA GLU A 34 14.66 10.83 -7.46
C GLU A 34 14.36 9.63 -6.54
N ILE A 35 13.32 8.85 -6.86
CA ILE A 35 13.04 7.58 -6.18
C ILE A 35 14.24 6.64 -6.27
N LYS A 36 14.81 6.46 -7.47
CA LYS A 36 15.99 5.62 -7.68
C LYS A 36 17.21 6.13 -6.91
N ARG A 37 17.47 7.44 -6.95
CA ARG A 37 18.59 8.07 -6.24
C ARG A 37 18.49 7.82 -4.73
N LEU A 38 17.34 8.08 -4.12
CA LEU A 38 17.14 7.89 -2.69
C LEU A 38 17.07 6.41 -2.31
N SER A 39 16.56 5.53 -3.17
CA SER A 39 16.65 4.08 -2.99
C SER A 39 18.10 3.61 -2.88
N ASN A 40 19.00 4.15 -3.72
CA ASN A 40 20.43 3.86 -3.67
C ASN A 40 21.11 4.44 -2.42
N ILE A 41 20.46 5.33 -1.68
CA ILE A 41 20.97 5.82 -0.39
C ILE A 41 20.45 4.93 0.75
N PHE A 42 19.14 4.69 0.78
CA PHE A 42 18.47 4.15 1.97
C PHE A 42 18.28 2.63 2.00
N SER A 43 18.44 1.93 0.87
CA SER A 43 18.09 0.50 0.80
C SER A 43 18.96 -0.35 1.73
N ALA A 44 18.35 -1.05 2.68
CA ALA A 44 19.05 -2.04 3.52
C ALA A 44 19.26 -3.40 2.82
N TYR A 45 18.71 -3.57 1.61
CA TYR A 45 18.79 -4.81 0.84
C TYR A 45 19.83 -4.74 -0.28
N ASP A 46 20.01 -3.56 -0.86
CA ASP A 46 21.05 -3.32 -1.86
C ASP A 46 22.39 -3.17 -1.16
N VAL A 47 23.30 -4.10 -1.42
CA VAL A 47 24.65 -4.09 -0.83
C VAL A 47 25.48 -2.89 -1.27
N ASN A 48 25.11 -2.23 -2.37
CA ASN A 48 25.78 -1.06 -2.93
C ASN A 48 25.16 0.26 -2.45
N SER A 49 24.08 0.22 -1.67
CA SER A 49 23.49 1.45 -1.15
C SER A 49 24.44 2.14 -0.17
N GLU A 50 24.32 3.45 -0.05
CA GLU A 50 25.11 4.21 0.92
C GLU A 50 24.92 3.69 2.35
N PHE A 51 23.66 3.43 2.77
CA PHE A 51 23.35 2.88 4.09
C PHE A 51 24.00 1.51 4.32
N SER A 52 23.93 0.60 3.35
CA SER A 52 24.54 -0.73 3.45
C SER A 52 26.06 -0.65 3.50
N GLN A 53 26.68 0.28 2.78
CA GLN A 53 28.12 0.53 2.81
C GLN A 53 28.55 1.14 4.15
N TRP A 54 27.77 2.08 4.69
CA TRP A 54 27.98 2.65 6.03
C TRP A 54 27.89 1.57 7.12
N MET A 55 26.89 0.68 7.05
CA MET A 55 26.73 -0.46 7.96
C MET A 55 27.87 -1.50 7.93
N LYS A 56 28.82 -1.38 6.99
CA LYS A 56 30.03 -2.22 6.91
C LYS A 56 31.30 -1.50 7.37
N GLN A 57 31.23 -0.20 7.66
CA GLN A 57 32.38 0.56 8.13
C GLN A 57 32.80 0.15 9.55
N ASP A 58 34.06 0.38 9.87
CA ASP A 58 34.62 0.12 11.19
C ASP A 58 33.86 0.84 12.30
N LEU A 59 33.76 0.18 13.46
CA LEU A 59 33.18 0.78 14.66
C LEU A 59 34.07 1.91 15.19
N ASN A 60 33.44 2.89 15.84
CA ASN A 60 34.07 4.01 16.53
C ASN A 60 34.93 4.90 15.61
N LYS A 61 34.69 4.87 14.30
CA LYS A 61 35.28 5.81 13.33
C LYS A 61 34.21 6.70 12.71
N PRO A 62 34.42 8.03 12.64
CA PRO A 62 33.51 8.91 11.94
C PRO A 62 33.57 8.67 10.44
N VAL A 63 32.42 8.47 9.81
CA VAL A 63 32.27 8.27 8.37
C VAL A 63 31.45 9.40 7.81
N LYS A 64 31.96 10.10 6.79
CA LYS A 64 31.19 11.13 6.08
C LYS A 64 30.07 10.48 5.27
N VAL A 65 28.88 11.05 5.36
CA VAL A 65 27.67 10.57 4.66
C VAL A 65 27.01 11.69 3.88
N SER A 66 26.05 11.36 3.04
CA SER A 66 25.15 12.30 2.38
C SER A 66 24.25 13.03 3.40
N ASN A 67 23.77 14.20 2.99
CA ASN A 67 22.80 14.96 3.79
C ASN A 67 21.55 14.13 4.06
N GLU A 68 21.08 13.38 3.06
CA GLU A 68 19.86 12.58 3.15
C GLU A 68 20.01 11.41 4.11
N LEU A 69 21.14 10.71 4.11
CA LEU A 69 21.39 9.65 5.09
C LEU A 69 21.53 10.22 6.51
N PHE A 70 22.23 11.34 6.67
CA PHE A 70 22.35 12.04 7.95
C PHE A 70 20.99 12.48 8.49
N GLU A 71 20.16 13.09 7.63
CA GLU A 71 18.80 13.54 7.95
C GLU A 71 17.92 12.35 8.36
N MET A 72 17.94 11.25 7.61
CA MET A 72 17.17 10.05 7.93
C MET A 72 17.51 9.47 9.30
N LEU A 73 18.81 9.34 9.62
CA LEU A 73 19.25 8.86 10.93
C LEU A 73 18.89 9.84 12.06
N SER A 74 18.99 11.14 11.81
CA SER A 74 18.55 12.18 12.74
C SER A 74 17.04 12.11 13.02
N LEU A 75 16.24 11.83 11.98
CA LEU A 75 14.80 11.61 12.10
C LEU A 75 14.48 10.37 12.94
N PHE A 76 15.24 9.27 12.79
CA PHE A 76 15.07 8.09 13.64
C PHE A 76 15.38 8.38 15.11
N ASP A 77 16.43 9.15 15.42
CA ASP A 77 16.72 9.57 16.79
C ASP A 77 15.56 10.42 17.37
N SER A 78 15.10 11.42 16.61
CA SER A 78 13.99 12.28 17.03
C SER A 78 12.69 11.50 17.24
N TRP A 79 12.33 10.60 16.33
CA TRP A 79 11.12 9.79 16.44
C TRP A 79 11.22 8.73 17.55
N LYS A 80 12.41 8.18 17.81
CA LYS A 80 12.64 7.31 18.97
C LYS A 80 12.35 8.03 20.28
N GLU A 81 12.79 9.28 20.41
CA GLU A 81 12.48 10.12 21.57
C GLU A 81 10.98 10.45 21.66
N LYS A 82 10.38 10.98 20.59
CA LYS A 82 8.96 11.38 20.54
C LYS A 82 8.00 10.24 20.87
N THR A 83 8.38 9.01 20.52
CA THR A 83 7.54 7.81 20.69
C THR A 83 7.94 6.96 21.89
N ASN A 84 8.87 7.43 22.72
CA ASN A 84 9.41 6.69 23.85
C ASN A 84 9.90 5.27 23.46
N GLY A 85 10.59 5.18 22.31
CA GLY A 85 11.16 3.95 21.78
C GLY A 85 10.21 3.04 21.01
N ALA A 86 8.97 3.46 20.74
CA ALA A 86 8.08 2.64 19.89
C ALA A 86 8.56 2.62 18.43
N LEU A 87 9.14 3.72 17.93
CA LEU A 87 9.90 3.72 16.68
C LEU A 87 11.39 3.67 16.95
N ASP A 88 12.07 2.73 16.32
CA ASP A 88 13.51 2.54 16.49
C ASP A 88 14.10 1.88 15.25
N ALA A 89 15.20 2.42 14.71
CA ALA A 89 15.90 1.81 13.57
C ALA A 89 16.41 0.40 13.92
N SER A 90 16.71 0.13 15.19
CA SER A 90 17.17 -1.16 15.68
C SER A 90 16.05 -2.19 15.88
N ALA A 91 14.78 -1.86 15.60
CA ALA A 91 13.66 -2.81 15.57
C ALA A 91 13.93 -4.03 14.66
N ALA A 92 14.90 -3.91 13.74
CA ALA A 92 15.42 -5.02 12.94
C ALA A 92 15.98 -6.17 13.79
N VAL A 93 16.53 -5.90 14.97
CA VAL A 93 17.05 -6.92 15.90
C VAL A 93 15.92 -7.86 16.32
N ALA A 94 14.79 -7.32 16.78
CA ALA A 94 13.61 -8.11 17.10
C ALA A 94 13.02 -8.77 15.85
N SER A 95 12.93 -8.05 14.72
CA SER A 95 12.44 -8.62 13.47
C SER A 95 13.24 -9.85 13.02
N GLN A 96 14.57 -9.81 13.13
CA GLN A 96 15.44 -10.94 12.80
C GLN A 96 15.29 -12.10 13.78
N LEU A 97 15.15 -11.81 15.09
CA LEU A 97 14.88 -12.82 16.10
C LEU A 97 13.61 -13.61 15.76
N TRP A 98 12.53 -12.92 15.38
CA TRP A 98 11.26 -13.53 15.00
C TRP A 98 11.32 -14.28 13.67
N ARG A 99 12.04 -13.77 12.66
CA ARG A 99 12.32 -14.53 11.42
C ARG A 99 13.07 -15.84 11.69
N ASN A 100 14.09 -15.79 12.55
CA ASN A 100 14.87 -16.97 12.94
C ASN A 100 13.99 -17.98 13.69
N ALA A 101 13.12 -17.50 14.58
CA ALA A 101 12.13 -18.32 15.28
C ALA A 101 11.18 -19.03 14.31
N ALA A 102 10.65 -18.32 13.31
CA ALA A 102 9.82 -18.93 12.27
C ALA A 102 10.57 -19.98 11.44
N ALA A 103 11.82 -19.71 11.05
CA ALA A 103 12.66 -20.67 10.34
C ALA A 103 12.89 -21.96 11.15
N LYS A 104 13.04 -21.84 12.47
CA LYS A 104 13.17 -22.98 13.40
C LYS A 104 11.83 -23.59 13.82
N ARG A 105 10.70 -22.94 13.51
CA ARG A 105 9.35 -23.28 13.98
C ARG A 105 9.22 -23.32 15.50
N GLU A 106 10.01 -22.49 16.19
CA GLU A 106 10.08 -22.41 17.65
C GLU A 106 10.00 -20.95 18.09
N LEU A 107 9.28 -20.67 19.18
CA LEU A 107 9.16 -19.30 19.69
C LEU A 107 10.47 -18.80 20.31
N PRO A 108 10.76 -17.49 20.22
CA PRO A 108 11.90 -16.91 20.95
C PRO A 108 11.80 -17.18 22.46
N SER A 109 12.92 -17.54 23.08
CA SER A 109 12.96 -17.69 24.54
C SER A 109 12.85 -16.34 25.25
N LYS A 110 12.40 -16.34 26.50
CA LYS A 110 12.34 -15.12 27.34
C LYS A 110 13.71 -14.42 27.44
N LEU A 111 14.79 -15.20 27.51
CA LEU A 111 16.15 -14.68 27.54
C LEU A 111 16.52 -14.00 26.20
N ALA A 112 16.17 -14.61 25.07
CA ALA A 112 16.42 -14.02 23.75
C ALA A 112 15.67 -12.70 23.55
N LEU A 113 14.40 -12.63 23.98
CA LEU A 113 13.60 -11.40 23.96
C LEU A 113 14.22 -10.32 24.85
N LYS A 114 14.59 -10.66 26.10
CA LYS A 114 15.24 -9.73 27.02
C LYS A 114 16.54 -9.17 26.45
N ASN A 115 17.36 -10.02 25.82
CA ASN A 115 18.61 -9.60 25.20
C ASN A 115 18.35 -8.68 24.00
N ALA A 116 17.36 -8.99 23.15
CA ALA A 116 16.99 -8.13 22.03
C ALA A 116 16.54 -6.74 22.49
N VAL A 117 15.71 -6.66 23.54
CA VAL A 117 15.31 -5.39 24.16
C VAL A 117 16.51 -4.62 24.70
N ALA A 118 17.44 -5.31 25.39
CA ALA A 118 18.65 -4.67 25.90
C ALA A 118 19.51 -4.10 24.79
N THR A 119 19.65 -4.80 23.65
CA THR A 119 20.34 -4.31 22.46
C THR A 119 19.65 -3.07 21.90
N MET A 120 18.36 -3.11 21.60
CA MET A 120 17.66 -1.95 20.98
C MET A 120 17.63 -0.69 21.87
N LYS A 121 17.77 -0.86 23.19
CA LYS A 121 17.88 0.25 24.14
C LYS A 121 19.23 0.98 24.09
N THR A 122 20.28 0.39 23.53
CA THR A 122 21.59 1.06 23.45
C THR A 122 21.59 2.14 22.36
N LYS A 123 22.64 2.97 22.38
CA LYS A 123 22.92 3.91 21.30
C LYS A 123 23.79 3.20 20.26
N HIS A 124 23.34 3.18 19.01
CA HIS A 124 24.00 2.42 17.94
C HIS A 124 24.90 3.28 17.04
N TYR A 125 24.67 4.60 17.01
CA TYR A 125 25.48 5.54 16.24
C TYR A 125 25.53 6.92 16.90
N LEU A 126 26.53 7.72 16.52
CA LEU A 126 26.65 9.14 16.86
C LEU A 126 26.60 9.98 15.60
N LEU A 127 25.85 11.07 15.64
CA LEU A 127 25.72 12.06 14.58
C LEU A 127 26.57 13.29 14.91
N ASN A 128 27.37 13.76 13.96
CA ASN A 128 28.06 15.05 14.04
C ASN A 128 27.65 15.91 12.84
N SER A 129 26.84 16.93 13.12
CA SER A 129 26.28 17.83 12.10
C SER A 129 27.28 18.86 11.55
N ALA A 130 28.37 19.17 12.28
CA ALA A 130 29.38 20.11 11.81
C ALA A 130 30.16 19.53 10.61
N ASP A 131 30.43 18.23 10.67
CA ASP A 131 31.25 17.53 9.65
C ASP A 131 30.42 16.60 8.74
N LEU A 132 29.11 16.47 9.00
CA LEU A 132 28.21 15.50 8.36
C LEU A 132 28.75 14.08 8.42
N THR A 133 29.17 13.67 9.63
CA THR A 133 29.70 12.34 9.88
C THR A 133 28.80 11.54 10.80
N VAL A 134 28.79 10.22 10.58
CA VAL A 134 28.09 9.24 11.40
C VAL A 134 29.07 8.19 11.88
N THR A 135 29.17 8.02 13.19
CA THR A 135 30.04 7.01 13.82
C THR A 135 29.21 5.83 14.30
N ARG A 136 29.50 4.62 13.84
CA ARG A 136 28.86 3.39 14.35
C ARG A 136 29.46 2.98 15.69
N LEU A 137 28.62 2.56 16.63
CA LEU A 137 29.06 2.17 17.98
C LEU A 137 29.04 0.65 18.20
N ASP A 138 28.19 -0.07 17.46
CA ASP A 138 28.09 -1.52 17.56
C ASP A 138 27.63 -2.20 16.24
N ASN A 139 27.50 -3.52 16.27
CA ASN A 139 27.12 -4.37 15.15
C ASN A 139 25.61 -4.65 15.07
N SER A 140 24.78 -3.91 15.80
CA SER A 140 23.33 -4.12 15.79
C SER A 140 22.78 -3.85 14.39
N THR A 141 21.85 -4.71 13.95
CA THR A 141 21.19 -4.50 12.67
C THR A 141 20.24 -3.31 12.76
N LEU A 142 20.33 -2.40 11.80
CA LEU A 142 19.46 -1.23 11.67
C LEU A 142 18.69 -1.32 10.35
N VAL A 143 17.43 -0.85 10.34
CA VAL A 143 16.61 -0.69 9.14
C VAL A 143 15.87 0.64 9.18
N MET A 144 15.60 1.23 8.02
CA MET A 144 14.94 2.53 7.90
C MET A 144 13.48 2.43 7.40
N ASN A 145 12.90 1.24 7.42
CA ASN A 145 11.67 0.93 6.68
C ASN A 145 10.38 1.57 7.25
N SER A 146 10.41 2.16 8.45
CA SER A 146 9.21 2.74 9.10
C SER A 146 8.63 3.94 8.35
N PHE A 147 9.48 4.84 7.86
CA PHE A 147 9.07 6.05 7.13
C PHE A 147 10.03 6.46 6.00
N ALA A 148 11.08 5.68 5.70
CA ALA A 148 11.95 6.00 4.56
C ALA A 148 11.19 6.04 3.23
N LYS A 149 10.21 5.14 3.05
CA LYS A 149 9.33 5.17 1.87
C LYS A 149 8.59 6.50 1.78
N SER A 150 8.02 6.97 2.89
CA SER A 150 7.30 8.24 2.96
C SER A 150 8.22 9.43 2.68
N TYR A 151 9.45 9.44 3.21
CA TYR A 151 10.47 10.43 2.87
C TYR A 151 10.74 10.47 1.35
N ILE A 152 10.93 9.29 0.72
CA ILE A 152 11.16 9.19 -0.72
C ILE A 152 9.96 9.71 -1.52
N ILE A 153 8.73 9.35 -1.13
CA ILE A 153 7.51 9.85 -1.77
C ILE A 153 7.46 11.38 -1.70
N ASN A 154 7.79 11.98 -0.54
CA ASN A 154 7.79 13.43 -0.37
C ASN A 154 8.76 14.12 -1.33
N LYS A 155 10.03 13.69 -1.33
CA LYS A 155 11.07 14.28 -2.20
C LYS A 155 10.77 14.08 -3.69
N ALA A 156 10.27 12.90 -4.07
CA ALA A 156 9.89 12.61 -5.45
C ALA A 156 8.72 13.48 -5.91
N THR A 157 7.72 13.70 -5.04
CA THR A 157 6.57 14.57 -5.34
C THR A 157 7.02 16.03 -5.52
N GLU A 158 7.86 16.52 -4.60
CA GLU A 158 8.42 17.88 -4.68
C GLU A 158 9.24 18.07 -5.96
N ALA A 159 10.12 17.13 -6.28
CA ALA A 159 10.94 17.18 -7.49
C ALA A 159 10.09 17.16 -8.77
N ALA A 160 9.07 16.29 -8.83
CA ALA A 160 8.15 16.20 -9.98
C ALA A 160 7.37 17.49 -10.19
N PHE A 161 6.80 18.04 -9.10
CA PHE A 161 6.01 19.26 -9.14
C PHE A 161 6.85 20.48 -9.53
N ALA A 162 8.11 20.55 -9.08
CA ALA A 162 9.01 21.66 -9.40
C ALA A 162 9.57 21.60 -10.84
N ALA A 163 9.67 20.41 -11.42
CA ALA A 163 10.37 20.21 -12.70
C ALA A 163 9.52 20.50 -13.95
N ALA A 164 8.20 20.54 -13.83
CA ALA A 164 7.29 20.57 -14.97
C ALA A 164 6.07 21.48 -14.72
N GLN A 165 5.39 21.87 -15.80
CA GLN A 165 4.14 22.60 -15.76
C GLN A 165 2.95 21.65 -15.51
N VAL A 166 2.92 21.07 -14.32
CA VAL A 166 1.82 20.23 -13.82
C VAL A 166 1.03 21.03 -12.78
N SER A 167 -0.30 20.95 -12.83
CA SER A 167 -1.18 21.60 -11.85
C SER A 167 -1.40 20.74 -10.60
N ASN A 168 -1.25 19.42 -10.74
CA ASN A 168 -1.40 18.44 -9.67
C ASN A 168 -0.43 17.28 -9.85
N VAL A 169 0.10 16.77 -8.74
CA VAL A 169 0.90 15.55 -8.64
C VAL A 169 0.43 14.74 -7.44
N VAL A 170 0.17 13.47 -7.67
CA VAL A 170 0.00 12.44 -6.66
C VAL A 170 1.07 11.38 -6.91
N VAL A 171 1.85 11.08 -5.89
CA VAL A 171 2.78 9.93 -5.89
C VAL A 171 2.32 9.00 -4.79
N ASN A 172 1.98 7.76 -5.14
CA ASN A 172 1.54 6.73 -4.21
C ASN A 172 2.44 5.50 -4.34
N ILE A 173 3.18 5.14 -3.29
CA ILE A 173 4.03 3.96 -3.26
C ILE A 173 3.54 3.02 -2.16
N GLY A 174 2.95 1.89 -2.58
CA GLY A 174 2.49 0.84 -1.68
C GLY A 174 1.48 1.31 -0.63
N GLY A 175 0.60 2.24 -0.98
CA GLY A 175 -0.49 2.75 -0.14
C GLY A 175 -0.16 3.99 0.68
N ASP A 176 1.10 4.44 0.69
CA ASP A 176 1.45 5.76 1.22
C ASP A 176 1.55 6.73 0.04
N LEU A 177 0.99 7.93 0.19
CA LEU A 177 0.90 8.88 -0.90
C LEU A 177 1.09 10.32 -0.43
N VAL A 178 1.53 11.17 -1.37
CA VAL A 178 1.55 12.62 -1.22
C VAL A 178 0.78 13.24 -2.37
N THR A 179 -0.05 14.23 -2.04
CA THR A 179 -0.79 15.06 -2.99
C THR A 179 -0.19 16.46 -3.00
N LYS A 180 0.00 17.06 -4.18
CA LYS A 180 0.53 18.43 -4.34
C LYS A 180 -0.14 19.11 -5.52
N GLY A 181 -0.65 20.33 -5.34
CA GLY A 181 -1.24 21.11 -6.43
C GLY A 181 -2.52 21.86 -6.05
N ASN A 182 -3.33 22.15 -7.06
CA ASN A 182 -4.55 22.97 -6.94
C ASN A 182 -5.81 22.16 -6.59
N GLU A 183 -5.81 20.86 -6.85
CA GLU A 183 -6.95 19.96 -6.68
C GLU A 183 -6.73 19.00 -5.51
N LYS A 184 -7.84 18.48 -4.99
CA LYS A 184 -7.82 17.39 -4.03
C LYS A 184 -8.01 16.06 -4.76
N ASP A 185 -7.35 15.04 -4.26
CA ASP A 185 -7.48 13.67 -4.75
C ASP A 185 -8.50 12.90 -3.89
N LEU A 186 -9.28 12.04 -4.57
CA LEU A 186 -10.17 11.09 -3.92
C LEU A 186 -9.35 9.89 -3.46
N ILE A 187 -9.32 9.63 -2.15
CA ILE A 187 -8.55 8.54 -1.56
C ILE A 187 -9.47 7.56 -0.84
N HIS A 188 -9.38 6.29 -1.22
CA HIS A 188 -10.03 5.16 -0.57
C HIS A 188 -9.13 4.57 0.51
N VAL A 189 -9.63 4.49 1.75
CA VAL A 189 -8.96 3.79 2.85
C VAL A 189 -9.33 2.31 2.81
N THR A 190 -8.36 1.42 2.63
CA THR A 190 -8.60 -0.03 2.62
C THR A 190 -9.19 -0.49 3.96
N ASN A 191 -10.21 -1.36 3.90
CA ASN A 191 -10.67 -2.08 5.09
C ASN A 191 -9.67 -3.20 5.43
N PRO A 192 -9.06 -3.23 6.63
CA PRO A 192 -8.08 -4.27 6.96
C PRO A 192 -8.67 -5.69 7.04
N PHE A 193 -10.00 -5.83 7.19
CA PHE A 193 -10.70 -7.12 7.18
C PHE A 193 -11.14 -7.56 5.77
N GLU A 194 -11.28 -6.61 4.84
CA GLU A 194 -11.74 -6.81 3.45
C GLU A 194 -10.78 -6.07 2.53
N ASN A 195 -9.74 -6.78 2.06
CA ASN A 195 -8.57 -6.17 1.43
C ASN A 195 -8.29 -6.69 0.01
N ALA A 196 -9.30 -7.27 -0.64
CA ALA A 196 -9.27 -7.44 -2.09
C ALA A 196 -9.32 -6.06 -2.78
N GLU A 197 -8.81 -5.99 -4.01
CA GLU A 197 -8.62 -4.72 -4.72
C GLU A 197 -9.92 -3.98 -5.03
N ASN A 198 -11.04 -4.70 -5.04
CA ASN A 198 -12.36 -4.18 -5.35
C ASN A 198 -13.33 -4.25 -4.15
N ASP A 199 -12.82 -4.52 -2.95
CA ASP A 199 -13.62 -4.42 -1.72
C ASP A 199 -14.02 -2.97 -1.45
N ALA A 200 -15.16 -2.80 -0.77
CA ALA A 200 -15.62 -1.47 -0.38
C ALA A 200 -14.60 -0.82 0.58
N PRO A 201 -14.25 0.46 0.36
CA PRO A 201 -13.32 1.14 1.24
C PRO A 201 -13.96 1.37 2.61
N LEU A 202 -13.13 1.36 3.66
CA LEU A 202 -13.55 1.70 5.01
C LEU A 202 -13.96 3.18 5.13
N ALA A 203 -13.30 4.05 4.37
CA ALA A 203 -13.59 5.47 4.28
C ALA A 203 -13.18 6.03 2.91
N LYS A 204 -13.86 7.09 2.48
CA LYS A 204 -13.51 7.87 1.29
C LYS A 204 -13.11 9.27 1.73
N LEU A 205 -11.94 9.72 1.28
CA LEU A 205 -11.33 10.98 1.69
C LEU A 205 -11.12 11.89 0.49
N LEU A 206 -11.20 13.20 0.72
CA LEU A 206 -10.82 14.22 -0.26
C LEU A 206 -9.64 15.03 0.30
N VAL A 207 -8.44 14.78 -0.21
CA VAL A 207 -7.18 15.28 0.37
C VAL A 207 -6.36 16.01 -0.69
N GLY A 208 -5.83 17.19 -0.37
CA GLY A 208 -4.93 17.95 -1.25
C GLY A 208 -3.84 18.64 -0.45
N ASN A 209 -2.64 18.74 -1.03
CA ASN A 209 -1.44 19.30 -0.41
C ASN A 209 -1.07 18.67 0.93
N LYS A 210 -1.24 17.34 1.05
CA LYS A 210 -0.93 16.56 2.26
C LYS A 210 -0.40 15.18 1.91
N ALA A 211 0.18 14.53 2.91
CA ALA A 211 0.54 13.14 2.87
C ALA A 211 -0.52 12.28 3.57
N VAL A 212 -0.71 11.06 3.06
CA VAL A 212 -1.51 10.01 3.70
C VAL A 212 -0.69 8.73 3.73
N ALA A 213 -0.53 8.13 4.91
CA ALA A 213 0.18 6.86 5.06
C ALA A 213 -0.65 5.87 5.86
N THR A 214 -0.54 4.58 5.52
CA THR A 214 -1.24 3.51 6.24
C THR A 214 -0.28 2.38 6.60
N SER A 215 -0.23 2.05 7.89
CA SER A 215 0.51 0.90 8.40
C SER A 215 -0.46 -0.11 9.01
N GLY A 216 -0.18 -1.40 8.85
CA GLY A 216 -1.06 -2.47 9.33
C GLY A 216 -0.41 -3.84 9.30
N ASN A 217 -0.92 -4.75 10.12
CA ASN A 217 -0.34 -6.09 10.36
C ASN A 217 -0.98 -7.24 9.54
N TYR A 218 -1.93 -6.92 8.67
CA TYR A 218 -2.74 -7.89 7.92
C TYR A 218 -2.14 -8.32 6.57
N ARG A 219 -1.13 -7.61 6.05
CA ARG A 219 -0.46 -7.95 4.77
C ARG A 219 0.85 -8.72 4.91
N ARG A 220 1.58 -8.50 6.01
CA ARG A 220 2.95 -9.04 6.20
C ARG A 220 3.14 -9.54 7.63
N GLY A 221 3.80 -10.67 7.76
CA GLY A 221 4.03 -11.34 9.03
C GLY A 221 4.67 -12.70 8.81
N ILE A 222 4.72 -13.48 9.89
CA ILE A 222 5.31 -14.82 9.92
C ILE A 222 4.38 -15.80 10.61
N GLN A 223 4.39 -17.03 10.13
CA GLN A 223 3.65 -18.13 10.73
C GLN A 223 4.60 -18.97 11.59
N ILE A 224 4.26 -19.16 12.87
CA ILE A 224 4.97 -20.10 13.76
C ILE A 224 3.92 -21.05 14.36
N GLY A 225 3.96 -22.31 13.92
CA GLY A 225 2.90 -23.27 14.22
C GLY A 225 1.57 -22.81 13.62
N LYS A 226 0.53 -22.67 14.47
CA LYS A 226 -0.81 -22.21 14.07
C LYS A 226 -1.02 -20.70 14.24
N ASN A 227 -0.04 -19.99 14.79
CA ASN A 227 -0.17 -18.57 15.11
C ASN A 227 0.52 -17.69 14.05
N TRP A 228 -0.19 -16.65 13.63
CA TRP A 228 0.33 -15.56 12.80
C TRP A 228 0.88 -14.45 13.69
N TYR A 229 2.07 -13.96 13.37
CA TYR A 229 2.71 -12.85 14.06
C TYR A 229 2.99 -11.72 13.06
N SER A 230 2.68 -10.49 13.48
CA SER A 230 2.95 -9.28 12.70
C SER A 230 4.43 -9.12 12.37
N HIS A 231 4.72 -8.50 11.23
CA HIS A 231 6.06 -8.01 10.92
C HIS A 231 6.43 -6.74 11.71
N ILE A 232 5.44 -6.04 12.27
CA ILE A 232 5.63 -4.88 13.15
C ILE A 232 5.88 -5.41 14.56
N VAL A 233 6.95 -4.93 15.18
CA VAL A 233 7.38 -5.32 16.53
C VAL A 233 7.46 -4.07 17.41
N ASP A 234 7.19 -4.22 18.70
CA ASP A 234 7.45 -3.19 19.70
C ASP A 234 8.90 -3.32 20.20
N PRO A 235 9.81 -2.37 19.90
CA PRO A 235 11.20 -2.45 20.34
C PRO A 235 11.35 -2.49 21.88
N ARG A 236 10.37 -1.97 22.62
CA ARG A 236 10.37 -1.92 24.09
C ARG A 236 10.18 -3.32 24.71
N THR A 237 9.57 -4.24 23.97
CA THR A 237 9.27 -5.61 24.42
C THR A 237 9.87 -6.71 23.54
N ALA A 238 10.37 -6.35 22.35
CA ALA A 238 10.75 -7.25 21.27
C ALA A 238 9.62 -8.18 20.79
N MET A 239 8.36 -7.85 21.08
CA MET A 239 7.19 -8.66 20.69
C MET A 239 6.49 -8.09 19.45
N PRO A 240 5.98 -8.94 18.54
CA PRO A 240 5.08 -8.55 17.46
C PRO A 240 3.80 -7.96 18.03
N VAL A 241 3.31 -6.90 17.41
CA VAL A 241 2.11 -6.18 17.86
C VAL A 241 0.86 -6.78 17.21
N ASP A 242 -0.23 -6.87 17.97
CA ASP A 242 -1.49 -7.47 17.48
C ASP A 242 -2.76 -6.67 17.81
N GLY A 243 -2.72 -5.68 18.70
CA GLY A 243 -3.91 -4.96 19.16
C GLY A 243 -4.53 -4.01 18.12
N ILE A 244 -3.69 -3.30 17.37
CA ILE A 244 -4.07 -2.43 16.26
C ILE A 244 -3.68 -3.12 14.97
N ILE A 245 -4.63 -3.21 14.02
CA ILE A 245 -4.42 -3.91 12.75
C ILE A 245 -4.23 -2.96 11.58
N SER A 246 -4.71 -1.72 11.70
CA SER A 246 -4.48 -0.66 10.71
C SER A 246 -4.49 0.70 11.38
N ALA A 247 -3.60 1.58 10.94
CA ALA A 247 -3.60 3.00 11.27
C ALA A 247 -3.31 3.80 10.00
N THR A 248 -4.27 4.63 9.59
CA THR A 248 -4.15 5.59 8.51
C THR A 248 -3.96 6.97 9.10
N VAL A 249 -2.96 7.72 8.63
CA VAL A 249 -2.62 9.06 9.11
C VAL A 249 -2.54 10.01 7.94
N ILE A 250 -3.15 11.19 8.09
CA ILE A 250 -3.01 12.35 7.22
C ILE A 250 -2.13 13.37 7.96
N ALA A 251 -1.10 13.90 7.30
CA ALA A 251 -0.23 14.94 7.88
C ALA A 251 0.29 15.90 6.80
N GLU A 252 0.88 17.03 7.21
CA GLU A 252 1.45 18.02 6.27
C GLU A 252 2.61 17.46 5.45
N ASN A 253 3.49 16.67 6.08
CA ASN A 253 4.60 16.00 5.41
C ASN A 253 4.51 14.48 5.57
N ALA A 254 5.12 13.77 4.61
CA ALA A 254 4.99 12.32 4.55
C ALA A 254 5.76 11.57 5.64
N VAL A 255 6.87 12.13 6.13
CA VAL A 255 7.64 11.51 7.20
C VAL A 255 6.78 11.38 8.45
N ASP A 256 6.10 12.46 8.84
CA ASP A 256 5.19 12.45 9.99
C ASP A 256 4.03 11.48 9.79
N ALA A 257 3.40 11.46 8.61
CA ALA A 257 2.34 10.50 8.31
C ALA A 257 2.82 9.05 8.46
N GLY A 258 3.95 8.69 7.84
CA GLY A 258 4.51 7.34 7.88
C GLY A 258 4.98 6.91 9.27
N ALA A 259 5.64 7.83 9.99
CA ALA A 259 6.09 7.60 11.35
C ALA A 259 4.91 7.36 12.28
N LEU A 260 3.92 8.26 12.30
CA LEU A 260 2.72 8.12 13.12
C LEU A 260 1.93 6.85 12.77
N ALA A 261 1.74 6.53 11.49
CA ALA A 261 1.03 5.32 11.08
C ALA A 261 1.71 4.06 11.66
N THR A 262 3.04 3.98 11.60
CA THR A 262 3.78 2.86 12.19
C THR A 262 3.74 2.89 13.72
N ALA A 263 3.94 4.06 14.35
CA ALA A 263 3.90 4.21 15.80
C ALA A 263 2.53 3.81 16.36
N PHE A 264 1.43 4.17 15.70
CA PHE A 264 0.07 3.84 16.15
C PHE A 264 -0.26 2.35 16.05
N ASN A 265 0.47 1.56 15.26
CA ASN A 265 0.34 0.11 15.32
C ASN A 265 1.01 -0.48 16.59
N ILE A 266 1.90 0.27 17.22
CA ILE A 266 2.74 -0.17 18.35
C ILE A 266 2.23 0.39 19.68
N LEU A 267 1.83 1.65 19.67
CA LEU A 267 1.32 2.39 20.82
C LEU A 267 -0.10 1.96 21.19
N THR A 268 -0.47 2.17 22.45
CA THR A 268 -1.87 2.12 22.87
C THR A 268 -2.67 3.26 22.21
N LEU A 269 -4.01 3.15 22.23
CA LEU A 269 -4.88 4.22 21.72
C LEU A 269 -4.68 5.54 22.46
N ALA A 270 -4.40 5.49 23.77
CA ALA A 270 -4.14 6.68 24.57
C ALA A 270 -2.82 7.36 24.20
N GLU A 271 -1.73 6.57 24.10
CA GLU A 271 -0.42 7.06 23.66
C GLU A 271 -0.50 7.62 22.22
N SER A 272 -1.26 6.96 21.34
CA SER A 272 -1.45 7.40 19.95
C SER A 272 -2.17 8.74 19.86
N LYS A 273 -3.23 8.92 20.65
CA LYS A 273 -3.93 10.21 20.78
C LYS A 273 -2.99 11.30 21.28
N GLU A 274 -2.28 11.06 22.38
CA GLU A 274 -1.35 12.05 22.95
C GLU A 274 -0.23 12.43 21.96
N LEU A 275 0.33 11.46 21.24
CA LEU A 275 1.36 11.72 20.25
C LEU A 275 0.83 12.53 19.06
N SER A 276 -0.38 12.22 18.58
CA SER A 276 -0.99 12.96 17.46
C SER A 276 -1.19 14.44 17.78
N GLU A 277 -1.55 14.79 19.03
CA GLU A 277 -1.78 16.17 19.47
C GLU A 277 -0.49 17.01 19.49
N LYS A 278 0.69 16.35 19.46
CA LYS A 278 2.00 17.01 19.39
C LYS A 278 2.48 17.22 17.95
N VAL A 279 1.78 16.69 16.96
CA VAL A 279 2.12 16.81 15.54
C VAL A 279 1.04 17.64 14.86
N GLU A 280 1.36 18.89 14.54
CA GLU A 280 0.42 19.82 13.95
C GLU A 280 -0.15 19.30 12.63
N GLY A 281 -1.47 19.39 12.47
CA GLY A 281 -2.17 18.95 11.27
C GLY A 281 -2.32 17.43 11.12
N ALA A 282 -1.85 16.63 12.08
CA ALA A 282 -2.00 15.18 12.06
C ALA A 282 -3.43 14.75 12.38
N GLU A 283 -4.04 13.99 11.49
CA GLU A 283 -5.35 13.38 11.69
C GLU A 283 -5.28 11.89 11.37
N TYR A 284 -6.05 11.05 12.05
CA TYR A 284 -5.92 9.60 11.92
C TYR A 284 -7.23 8.83 11.99
N LEU A 285 -7.19 7.62 11.46
CA LEU A 285 -8.15 6.55 11.65
C LEU A 285 -7.39 5.29 12.06
N ILE A 286 -7.72 4.73 13.22
CA ILE A 286 -7.17 3.49 13.76
C ILE A 286 -8.27 2.43 13.76
N VAL A 287 -7.93 1.22 13.30
CA VAL A 287 -8.76 0.03 13.39
C VAL A 287 -8.07 -0.98 14.31
N THR A 288 -8.76 -1.36 15.38
CA THR A 288 -8.28 -2.40 16.31
C THR A 288 -8.62 -3.79 15.79
N LYS A 289 -7.94 -4.81 16.31
CA LYS A 289 -8.24 -6.24 16.04
C LYS A 289 -9.70 -6.62 16.35
N SER A 290 -10.35 -5.91 17.27
CA SER A 290 -11.76 -6.12 17.63
C SER A 290 -12.76 -5.50 16.62
N GLY A 291 -12.27 -4.76 15.63
CA GLY A 291 -13.11 -4.00 14.70
C GLY A 291 -13.48 -2.60 15.18
N LYS A 292 -13.13 -2.21 16.42
CA LYS A 292 -13.31 -0.84 16.89
C LYS A 292 -12.52 0.15 16.02
N ILE A 293 -13.20 1.17 15.52
CA ILE A 293 -12.64 2.29 14.77
C ILE A 293 -12.51 3.49 15.70
N VAL A 294 -11.36 4.16 15.68
CA VAL A 294 -11.07 5.37 16.45
C VAL A 294 -10.48 6.41 15.52
N THR A 295 -11.02 7.62 15.52
CA THR A 295 -10.52 8.73 14.70
C THR A 295 -10.12 9.92 15.55
N SER A 296 -9.19 10.73 15.05
CA SER A 296 -8.92 12.05 15.61
C SER A 296 -10.09 13.02 15.38
N SER A 297 -10.09 14.15 16.09
CA SER A 297 -11.18 15.12 16.05
C SER A 297 -11.38 15.80 14.70
N GLY A 298 -10.33 16.00 13.90
CA GLY A 298 -10.42 16.65 12.60
C GLY A 298 -10.49 15.70 11.41
N TRP A 299 -10.47 14.37 11.63
CA TRP A 299 -10.60 13.36 10.56
C TRP A 299 -11.80 13.62 9.63
N ASN A 300 -12.95 13.96 10.21
CA ASN A 300 -14.19 14.19 9.47
C ASN A 300 -14.12 15.36 8.47
N LYS A 301 -13.11 16.25 8.55
CA LYS A 301 -12.88 17.31 7.57
C LYS A 301 -12.49 16.77 6.19
N TYR A 302 -11.97 15.55 6.13
CA TYR A 302 -11.54 14.90 4.89
C TYR A 302 -12.57 13.91 4.36
N VAL A 303 -13.48 13.41 5.21
CA VAL A 303 -14.43 12.37 4.84
C VAL A 303 -15.46 12.93 3.85
N ILE A 304 -15.64 12.23 2.74
CA ILE A 304 -16.73 12.51 1.82
C ILE A 304 -17.96 11.80 2.36
N ALA A 305 -19.00 12.56 2.71
CA ALA A 305 -20.29 11.98 3.06
C ALA A 305 -20.78 11.14 1.88
N GLU A 306 -21.19 9.90 2.13
CA GLU A 306 -21.86 9.13 1.08
C GLU A 306 -23.12 9.88 0.68
N GLU A 307 -23.27 10.18 -0.61
CA GLU A 307 -24.59 10.48 -1.15
C GLU A 307 -25.47 9.28 -0.83
N LYS A 308 -26.49 9.49 0.03
CA LYS A 308 -27.61 8.57 0.10
C LYS A 308 -28.15 8.45 -1.32
N LYS A 309 -27.79 7.39 -2.05
CA LYS A 309 -28.55 7.00 -3.23
C LYS A 309 -29.98 6.87 -2.74
N LEU A 310 -30.86 7.74 -3.21
CA LEU A 310 -32.31 7.61 -3.02
C LEU A 310 -32.65 6.18 -3.44
N GLU A 311 -32.95 5.33 -2.46
CA GLU A 311 -33.49 4.01 -2.68
C GLU A 311 -34.79 4.22 -3.46
N LYS A 312 -34.74 4.02 -4.79
CA LYS A 312 -35.96 3.88 -5.57
C LYS A 312 -36.67 2.63 -5.06
N PRO A 313 -38.01 2.66 -4.90
CA PRO A 313 -38.75 1.56 -4.31
C PRO A 313 -38.41 0.24 -5.03
N GLU A 314 -37.95 -0.73 -4.24
CA GLU A 314 -37.56 -2.06 -4.67
C GLU A 314 -38.73 -2.73 -5.40
N LEU A 315 -38.53 -3.05 -6.69
CA LEU A 315 -39.43 -3.91 -7.44
C LEU A 315 -38.95 -5.35 -7.31
N GLU A 316 -39.66 -6.12 -6.48
CA GLU A 316 -39.85 -7.57 -6.26
C GLU A 316 -38.84 -8.60 -6.85
N ALA A 317 -38.17 -8.35 -7.98
CA ALA A 317 -37.26 -9.29 -8.65
C ALA A 317 -35.92 -9.51 -7.94
N SER A 318 -35.39 -8.55 -7.17
CA SER A 318 -34.12 -8.74 -6.42
C SER A 318 -34.26 -9.77 -5.30
N SER A 319 -35.43 -9.83 -4.66
CA SER A 319 -35.71 -10.74 -3.54
C SER A 319 -35.71 -12.22 -3.93
N ALA A 320 -36.05 -12.54 -5.18
CA ALA A 320 -36.16 -13.90 -5.67
C ALA A 320 -34.78 -14.57 -5.87
N PHE A 321 -33.81 -13.84 -6.42
CA PHE A 321 -32.45 -14.36 -6.64
C PHE A 321 -31.62 -14.37 -5.37
N GLN A 322 -31.87 -13.44 -4.44
CA GLN A 322 -31.21 -13.42 -3.14
C GLN A 322 -31.43 -14.70 -2.33
N LYS A 323 -32.61 -15.35 -2.43
CA LYS A 323 -32.89 -16.65 -1.79
C LYS A 323 -31.97 -17.80 -2.26
N GLY A 324 -31.29 -17.64 -3.40
CA GLY A 324 -30.35 -18.62 -3.95
C GLY A 324 -28.89 -18.39 -3.55
N TRP A 325 -28.55 -17.25 -2.95
CA TRP A 325 -27.20 -16.88 -2.57
C TRP A 325 -26.99 -17.00 -1.06
N ASP A 326 -25.89 -17.64 -0.64
CA ASP A 326 -25.38 -17.48 0.72
C ASP A 326 -24.68 -16.12 0.80
N PRO A 327 -25.06 -15.22 1.72
CA PRO A 327 -24.40 -13.92 1.88
C PRO A 327 -22.90 -13.97 2.16
N LYS A 328 -22.37 -15.14 2.58
CA LYS A 328 -20.94 -15.37 2.79
C LYS A 328 -20.22 -15.93 1.55
N PHE A 329 -20.95 -16.22 0.47
CA PHE A 329 -20.37 -16.78 -0.73
C PHE A 329 -19.60 -15.71 -1.48
N GLU A 330 -18.29 -15.90 -1.58
CA GLU A 330 -17.41 -15.04 -2.34
C GLU A 330 -16.56 -15.89 -3.28
N LEU A 331 -16.50 -15.47 -4.54
CA LEU A 331 -15.51 -15.97 -5.47
C LEU A 331 -14.28 -15.06 -5.41
N ALA A 332 -13.21 -15.53 -4.80
CA ALA A 332 -11.92 -14.87 -4.83
C ALA A 332 -11.13 -15.31 -6.09
N VAL A 333 -10.71 -14.34 -6.90
CA VAL A 333 -9.83 -14.52 -8.05
C VAL A 333 -8.48 -13.95 -7.66
N SER A 334 -7.49 -14.82 -7.47
CA SER A 334 -6.11 -14.42 -7.15
C SER A 334 -5.20 -14.70 -8.33
N PHE A 335 -4.35 -13.74 -8.67
CA PHE A 335 -3.41 -13.84 -9.77
C PHE A 335 -2.16 -13.01 -9.49
N GLN A 336 -1.09 -13.31 -10.22
CA GLN A 336 0.15 -12.55 -10.15
C GLN A 336 0.55 -12.06 -11.54
N PHE A 337 0.95 -10.79 -11.68
CA PHE A 337 1.65 -10.37 -12.90
C PHE A 337 3.04 -11.00 -12.93
N ASN A 338 3.37 -11.62 -14.06
CA ASN A 338 4.69 -12.17 -14.29
C ASN A 338 5.73 -11.04 -14.25
N ALA A 339 6.88 -11.31 -13.64
CA ALA A 339 7.93 -10.30 -13.50
C ALA A 339 8.41 -9.88 -14.90
N ILE A 340 8.50 -8.57 -15.11
CA ILE A 340 9.11 -8.00 -16.30
C ILE A 340 10.53 -7.60 -15.91
N GLU A 341 11.53 -8.05 -16.68
CA GLU A 341 12.96 -7.89 -16.33
C GLU A 341 13.42 -6.42 -16.30
N ASP A 342 12.65 -5.52 -16.92
CA ASP A 342 12.89 -4.08 -16.90
C ASP A 342 11.82 -3.37 -16.07
N ASN A 343 12.20 -2.30 -15.35
CA ASN A 343 11.34 -1.35 -14.59
C ASN A 343 10.26 -0.68 -15.47
N THR A 344 9.43 -1.51 -16.07
CA THR A 344 8.44 -1.18 -17.07
C THR A 344 7.11 -1.02 -16.37
N HIS A 345 6.27 -0.23 -17.01
CA HIS A 345 4.89 -0.08 -16.64
C HIS A 345 4.21 -1.42 -16.33
N ARG A 346 3.39 -1.43 -15.29
CA ARG A 346 2.49 -2.56 -15.04
C ARG A 346 1.62 -2.80 -16.30
N PRO A 347 1.40 -4.06 -16.72
CA PRO A 347 0.43 -4.36 -17.77
C PRO A 347 -0.94 -3.75 -17.43
N PHE A 348 -1.68 -3.37 -18.47
CA PHE A 348 -3.09 -3.05 -18.33
C PHE A 348 -3.83 -4.34 -18.04
N ALA A 349 -4.86 -4.28 -17.21
CA ALA A 349 -5.71 -5.44 -16.94
C ALA A 349 -7.15 -5.05 -16.74
N ALA A 350 -8.05 -5.84 -17.33
CA ALA A 350 -9.47 -5.80 -17.03
C ALA A 350 -9.91 -7.17 -16.51
N ILE A 351 -10.65 -7.16 -15.40
CA ILE A 351 -11.23 -8.36 -14.81
C ILE A 351 -12.74 -8.15 -14.71
N TRP A 352 -13.50 -9.04 -15.35
CA TRP A 352 -14.97 -8.97 -15.34
C TRP A 352 -15.62 -10.35 -15.41
N VAL A 353 -16.92 -10.36 -15.16
CA VAL A 353 -17.76 -11.55 -15.21
C VAL A 353 -18.67 -11.47 -16.43
N GLU A 354 -18.68 -12.52 -17.25
CA GLU A 354 -19.64 -12.71 -18.35
C GLU A 354 -20.67 -13.78 -18.00
N ASN A 355 -21.91 -13.64 -18.48
CA ASN A 355 -22.89 -14.73 -18.49
C ASN A 355 -22.67 -15.66 -19.70
N ASP A 356 -23.54 -16.66 -19.85
CA ASP A 356 -23.54 -17.63 -20.96
C ASP A 356 -23.76 -16.99 -22.34
N LYS A 357 -24.36 -15.80 -22.40
CA LYS A 357 -24.55 -14.99 -23.61
C LYS A 357 -23.38 -14.03 -23.91
N ARG A 358 -22.31 -14.07 -23.12
CA ARG A 358 -21.15 -13.15 -23.20
C ARG A 358 -21.49 -11.68 -22.91
N GLU A 359 -22.56 -11.44 -22.17
CA GLU A 359 -22.90 -10.10 -21.69
C GLU A 359 -22.08 -9.81 -20.42
N SER A 360 -21.52 -8.60 -20.30
CA SER A 360 -20.81 -8.17 -19.10
C SER A 360 -21.79 -7.97 -17.95
N ILE A 361 -21.58 -8.70 -16.87
CA ILE A 361 -22.44 -8.72 -15.69
C ILE A 361 -21.88 -7.82 -14.60
N ARG A 362 -20.57 -7.94 -14.36
CA ARG A 362 -19.88 -7.24 -13.28
C ARG A 362 -18.46 -6.93 -13.69
N ASN A 363 -18.08 -5.67 -13.60
CA ASN A 363 -16.69 -5.24 -13.67
C ASN A 363 -16.07 -5.38 -12.28
N LEU A 364 -15.00 -6.17 -12.18
CA LEU A 364 -14.32 -6.45 -10.91
C LEU A 364 -13.13 -5.53 -10.71
N ALA A 365 -12.31 -5.33 -11.74
CA ALA A 365 -11.20 -4.37 -11.70
C ALA A 365 -10.83 -3.90 -13.10
N LEU A 366 -10.31 -2.67 -13.17
CA LEU A 366 -9.74 -2.08 -14.38
C LEU A 366 -8.48 -1.33 -13.99
N TRP A 367 -7.35 -1.72 -14.57
CA TRP A 367 -6.05 -1.11 -14.35
C TRP A 367 -5.43 -0.71 -15.67
N TYR A 368 -5.03 0.54 -15.75
CA TYR A 368 -4.41 1.14 -16.93
C TYR A 368 -3.44 2.24 -16.49
N ASN A 369 -2.60 2.68 -17.42
CA ASN A 369 -1.78 3.87 -17.19
C ASN A 369 -2.54 5.10 -17.71
N LYS A 370 -2.51 5.30 -19.03
CA LYS A 370 -3.14 6.44 -19.67
C LYS A 370 -4.48 6.01 -20.26
N PRO A 371 -5.55 6.83 -20.16
CA PRO A 371 -6.85 6.50 -20.77
C PRO A 371 -6.77 6.16 -22.26
N LYS A 372 -5.80 6.75 -22.98
CA LYS A 372 -5.55 6.46 -24.41
C LYS A 372 -5.22 4.99 -24.70
N TRP A 373 -4.77 4.23 -23.71
CA TRP A 373 -4.41 2.82 -23.84
C TRP A 373 -5.52 1.86 -23.43
N ILE A 374 -6.62 2.35 -22.84
CA ILE A 374 -7.77 1.50 -22.50
C ILE A 374 -8.34 0.78 -23.72
N PRO A 375 -8.39 1.38 -24.94
CA PRO A 375 -8.78 0.65 -26.15
C PRO A 375 -7.92 -0.58 -26.48
N ASP A 376 -6.71 -0.71 -25.93
CA ASP A 376 -5.86 -1.90 -26.12
C ASP A 376 -6.36 -3.11 -25.32
N LEU A 377 -7.19 -2.91 -24.29
CA LEU A 377 -8.01 -3.97 -23.68
C LEU A 377 -9.25 -4.21 -24.57
N ARG A 378 -9.01 -4.76 -25.76
CA ARG A 378 -9.96 -4.72 -26.89
C ARG A 378 -11.31 -5.35 -26.56
N ASN A 379 -11.31 -6.49 -25.88
CA ASN A 379 -12.54 -7.21 -25.54
C ASN A 379 -13.34 -6.44 -24.50
N TRP A 380 -12.68 -5.98 -23.45
CA TRP A 380 -13.30 -5.21 -22.40
C TRP A 380 -13.82 -3.86 -22.92
N TYR A 381 -13.02 -3.13 -23.70
CA TYR A 381 -13.37 -1.79 -24.20
C TYR A 381 -14.57 -1.84 -25.15
N ARG A 382 -14.66 -2.87 -26.00
CA ARG A 382 -15.84 -3.09 -26.86
C ARG A 382 -17.13 -3.24 -26.06
N ILE A 383 -17.07 -3.81 -24.85
CA ILE A 383 -18.25 -4.08 -24.03
C ILE A 383 -18.55 -2.93 -23.05
N ASN A 384 -17.52 -2.34 -22.45
CA ASN A 384 -17.65 -1.41 -21.32
C ASN A 384 -17.20 0.03 -21.62
N GLY A 385 -16.61 0.29 -22.80
CA GLY A 385 -15.96 1.57 -23.13
C GLY A 385 -16.88 2.79 -23.04
N GLU A 386 -18.14 2.68 -23.50
CA GLU A 386 -19.11 3.78 -23.40
C GLU A 386 -19.40 4.14 -21.93
N ARG A 387 -19.63 3.13 -21.08
CA ARG A 387 -19.88 3.33 -19.66
C ARG A 387 -18.66 3.90 -18.94
N PHE A 388 -17.47 3.43 -19.28
CA PHE A 388 -16.22 3.96 -18.74
C PHE A 388 -16.05 5.45 -19.05
N ASN A 389 -16.30 5.85 -20.30
CA ASN A 389 -16.21 7.24 -20.71
C ASN A 389 -17.25 8.16 -20.03
N ALA A 390 -18.35 7.59 -19.53
CA ALA A 390 -19.39 8.31 -18.81
C ALA A 390 -19.09 8.50 -17.30
N ASP A 391 -18.23 7.68 -16.69
CA ASP A 391 -17.95 7.71 -15.25
C ASP A 391 -16.59 8.35 -14.92
N LYS A 392 -16.64 9.52 -14.29
CA LYS A 392 -15.45 10.30 -13.88
C LYS A 392 -14.84 9.82 -12.54
N GLN A 393 -15.43 8.85 -11.82
CA GLN A 393 -14.94 8.38 -10.51
C GLN A 393 -13.86 7.27 -10.59
N ASN A 394 -13.48 6.82 -11.79
CA ASN A 394 -12.55 5.69 -12.01
C ASN A 394 -11.08 5.93 -11.60
N TYR A 395 -10.78 7.00 -10.85
CA TYR A 395 -9.41 7.49 -10.63
C TYR A 395 -9.04 7.64 -9.14
N ALA A 396 -9.82 7.09 -8.21
CA ALA A 396 -9.52 7.18 -6.78
C ALA A 396 -8.15 6.53 -6.46
N SER A 397 -7.32 7.21 -5.65
CA SER A 397 -6.13 6.59 -5.06
C SER A 397 -6.53 5.68 -3.91
N VAL A 398 -5.68 4.71 -3.58
CA VAL A 398 -5.92 3.81 -2.44
C VAL A 398 -4.79 3.95 -1.43
N THR A 399 -5.16 4.13 -0.16
CA THR A 399 -4.23 4.02 0.97
C THR A 399 -4.54 2.76 1.78
N GLY A 400 -3.50 2.03 2.17
CA GLY A 400 -3.59 0.75 2.85
C GLY A 400 -2.21 0.22 3.23
N ALA A 401 -2.16 -0.81 4.09
CA ALA A 401 -0.90 -1.43 4.45
C ALA A 401 -0.18 -1.98 3.21
N THR A 402 1.13 -1.74 3.13
CA THR A 402 1.95 -2.10 1.97
C THR A 402 1.89 -3.60 1.66
N ARG A 403 1.55 -3.90 0.41
CA ARG A 403 1.57 -5.25 -0.16
C ARG A 403 2.87 -5.53 -0.90
N ASN A 404 3.16 -6.81 -1.08
CA ASN A 404 4.20 -7.27 -2.01
C ASN A 404 3.79 -6.95 -3.45
N PRO A 405 4.75 -6.68 -4.35
CA PRO A 405 4.46 -6.31 -5.73
C PRO A 405 3.87 -7.51 -6.50
N GLY A 406 3.10 -7.19 -7.53
CA GLY A 406 2.64 -8.16 -8.52
C GLY A 406 1.52 -9.12 -8.08
N LYS A 407 1.13 -9.23 -6.81
CA LYS A 407 0.08 -10.16 -6.35
C LYS A 407 -1.24 -9.46 -6.07
N TYR A 408 -2.31 -10.00 -6.64
CA TYR A 408 -3.63 -9.36 -6.65
C TYR A 408 -4.73 -10.35 -6.30
N THR A 409 -5.75 -9.86 -5.61
CA THR A 409 -6.99 -10.60 -5.36
C THR A 409 -8.17 -9.67 -5.62
N VAL A 410 -9.09 -10.10 -6.47
CA VAL A 410 -10.41 -9.46 -6.64
C VAL A 410 -11.50 -10.45 -6.23
N LYS A 411 -12.63 -9.95 -5.75
CA LYS A 411 -13.76 -10.76 -5.31
C LYS A 411 -14.99 -10.51 -6.15
N TRP A 412 -15.80 -11.53 -6.32
CA TRP A 412 -17.17 -11.39 -6.81
C TRP A 412 -18.15 -12.01 -5.81
N ASP A 413 -19.15 -11.22 -5.42
CA ASP A 413 -20.17 -11.54 -4.42
C ASP A 413 -21.50 -11.99 -5.05
N GLY A 414 -21.49 -12.30 -6.35
CA GLY A 414 -22.68 -12.72 -7.07
C GLY A 414 -23.62 -11.60 -7.49
N LYS A 415 -23.18 -10.34 -7.40
CA LYS A 415 -23.98 -9.19 -7.82
C LYS A 415 -23.53 -8.64 -9.17
N ASP A 416 -24.46 -8.03 -9.89
CA ASP A 416 -24.17 -7.23 -11.08
C ASP A 416 -23.60 -5.85 -10.68
N ASP A 417 -23.23 -5.05 -11.68
CA ASP A 417 -22.73 -3.69 -11.47
C ASP A 417 -23.75 -2.72 -10.82
N ALA A 418 -25.04 -3.07 -10.78
CA ALA A 418 -26.08 -2.32 -10.07
C ALA A 418 -26.23 -2.76 -8.61
N GLY A 419 -25.45 -3.75 -8.16
CA GLY A 419 -25.52 -4.31 -6.82
C GLY A 419 -26.66 -5.29 -6.62
N LYS A 420 -27.25 -5.85 -7.69
CA LYS A 420 -28.33 -6.84 -7.61
C LYS A 420 -27.79 -8.24 -7.79
N TYR A 421 -28.26 -9.19 -6.99
CA TYR A 421 -27.89 -10.60 -7.15
C TYR A 421 -28.31 -11.13 -8.52
N VAL A 422 -27.38 -11.84 -9.16
CA VAL A 422 -27.64 -12.48 -10.46
C VAL A 422 -28.19 -13.90 -10.27
N PRO A 423 -28.87 -14.48 -11.27
CA PRO A 423 -29.33 -15.86 -11.21
C PRO A 423 -28.17 -16.85 -10.97
N GLN A 424 -28.45 -17.97 -10.31
CA GLN A 424 -27.49 -19.08 -10.30
C GLN A 424 -27.37 -19.65 -11.72
N GLY A 425 -26.16 -19.95 -12.16
CA GLY A 425 -25.94 -20.30 -13.57
C GLY A 425 -24.49 -20.45 -13.99
N LYS A 426 -24.29 -20.48 -15.31
CA LYS A 426 -22.96 -20.50 -15.92
C LYS A 426 -22.47 -19.07 -16.09
N TYR A 427 -21.27 -18.83 -15.58
CA TYR A 427 -20.57 -17.57 -15.71
C TYR A 427 -19.14 -17.84 -16.15
N THR A 428 -18.49 -16.84 -16.72
CA THR A 428 -17.08 -16.91 -17.09
C THR A 428 -16.37 -15.73 -16.46
N ILE A 429 -15.33 -16.01 -15.68
CA ILE A 429 -14.39 -14.96 -15.25
C ILE A 429 -13.43 -14.71 -16.39
N ILE A 430 -13.27 -13.45 -16.73
CA ILE A 430 -12.35 -13.00 -17.76
C ILE A 430 -11.25 -12.18 -17.10
N ILE A 431 -10.00 -12.46 -17.46
CA ILE A 431 -8.86 -11.60 -17.18
C ILE A 431 -8.22 -11.28 -18.52
N GLU A 432 -8.36 -10.05 -18.98
CA GLU A 432 -7.69 -9.53 -20.18
C GLU A 432 -6.52 -8.67 -19.72
N THR A 433 -5.35 -8.85 -20.34
CA THR A 433 -4.14 -8.10 -20.04
C THR A 433 -3.51 -7.59 -21.32
N ALA A 434 -3.10 -6.32 -21.33
CA ALA A 434 -2.46 -5.70 -22.48
C ALA A 434 -1.22 -4.90 -22.09
N LYS A 435 -0.29 -4.69 -23.03
CA LYS A 435 0.89 -3.84 -22.86
C LYS A 435 0.92 -2.72 -23.90
N GLU A 436 1.46 -1.57 -23.51
CA GLU A 436 1.79 -0.49 -24.45
C GLU A 436 2.72 -1.04 -25.53
N HIS A 437 2.25 -1.07 -26.78
CA HIS A 437 2.96 -1.65 -27.92
C HIS A 437 3.37 -3.13 -27.73
N GLY A 438 2.59 -3.91 -26.97
CA GLY A 438 2.92 -5.29 -26.63
C GLY A 438 1.81 -6.30 -26.90
N THR A 439 1.81 -7.34 -26.06
CA THR A 439 0.86 -8.46 -26.06
C THR A 439 -0.54 -8.02 -25.63
N ASP A 440 -1.54 -8.74 -26.13
CA ASP A 440 -2.94 -8.68 -25.72
C ASP A 440 -3.37 -10.12 -25.46
N GLU A 441 -3.56 -10.45 -24.18
CA GLU A 441 -3.75 -11.80 -23.68
C GLU A 441 -5.06 -11.89 -22.90
N ILE A 442 -5.79 -12.99 -23.07
CA ILE A 442 -7.08 -13.17 -22.40
C ILE A 442 -7.21 -14.57 -21.81
N LEU A 443 -7.43 -14.62 -20.49
CA LEU A 443 -7.81 -15.85 -19.79
C LEU A 443 -9.32 -15.87 -19.60
N ARG A 444 -9.92 -17.02 -19.90
CA ARG A 444 -11.35 -17.27 -19.71
C ARG A 444 -11.49 -18.49 -18.83
N GLN A 445 -12.08 -18.31 -17.65
CA GLN A 445 -12.36 -19.39 -16.72
C GLN A 445 -13.87 -19.57 -16.58
N PRO A 446 -14.47 -20.52 -17.33
CA PRO A 446 -15.85 -20.90 -17.12
C PRO A 446 -16.04 -21.46 -15.71
N MET A 447 -17.20 -21.16 -15.14
CA MET A 447 -17.62 -21.66 -13.85
C MET A 447 -19.12 -21.84 -13.80
N GLN A 448 -19.53 -22.82 -13.02
CA GLN A 448 -20.92 -23.03 -12.65
C GLN A 448 -21.07 -22.57 -11.20
N LEU A 449 -21.92 -21.57 -10.98
CA LEU A 449 -22.29 -21.20 -9.62
C LEU A 449 -23.20 -22.30 -9.07
N LEU A 450 -22.66 -23.07 -8.13
CA LEU A 450 -23.31 -24.15 -7.41
C LEU A 450 -23.14 -23.91 -5.90
N LYS A 451 -23.92 -24.61 -5.08
CA LYS A 451 -23.85 -24.50 -3.61
C LYS A 451 -22.54 -25.00 -2.98
N ALA A 452 -21.72 -25.76 -3.71
CA ALA A 452 -20.47 -26.31 -3.19
C ALA A 452 -19.29 -25.39 -3.57
N PRO A 453 -18.33 -25.13 -2.66
CA PRO A 453 -17.13 -24.37 -3.00
C PRO A 453 -16.30 -25.13 -4.03
N VAL A 454 -15.84 -24.44 -5.07
CA VAL A 454 -14.97 -24.99 -6.11
C VAL A 454 -13.71 -24.15 -6.16
N LYS A 455 -12.55 -24.81 -6.21
CA LYS A 455 -11.26 -24.17 -6.46
C LYS A 455 -10.76 -24.60 -7.83
N VAL A 456 -10.42 -23.65 -8.67
CA VAL A 456 -9.77 -23.87 -9.96
C VAL A 456 -8.42 -23.17 -9.95
N THR A 457 -7.39 -23.85 -10.44
CA THR A 457 -6.05 -23.28 -10.64
C THR A 457 -5.76 -23.32 -12.13
N HIS A 458 -5.28 -22.19 -12.67
CA HIS A 458 -4.82 -22.09 -14.06
C HIS A 458 -3.29 -21.97 -14.07
N ASN A 459 -2.65 -22.36 -15.17
CA ASN A 459 -1.19 -22.20 -15.35
C ASN A 459 -0.78 -20.78 -15.78
N GLY A 460 -1.69 -19.80 -15.69
CA GLY A 460 -1.46 -18.46 -16.23
C GLY A 460 -1.39 -18.37 -17.75
N ASN A 461 -0.80 -17.29 -18.24
CA ASN A 461 -0.39 -17.01 -19.62
C ASN A 461 0.96 -16.26 -19.61
N VAL A 462 1.28 -15.54 -20.69
CA VAL A 462 2.52 -14.74 -20.79
C VAL A 462 2.60 -13.65 -19.71
N GLU A 463 1.47 -13.02 -19.38
CA GLU A 463 1.42 -11.82 -18.53
C GLU A 463 1.08 -12.11 -17.07
N ILE A 464 0.34 -13.19 -16.80
CA ILE A 464 -0.14 -13.53 -15.46
C ILE A 464 0.09 -15.00 -15.12
N SER A 465 0.27 -15.31 -13.84
CA SER A 465 0.36 -16.65 -13.25
C SER A 465 -0.66 -16.89 -12.14
#